data_AF-A0A7Y0AI07-F1
#
_entry.id   AF-A0A7Y0AI07-F1
#
_cell.length_a   1.000
_cell.length_b   1.000
_cell.length_c   1.000
_cell.angle_alpha   90.00
_cell.angle_beta   90.00
_cell.angle_gamma   90.00
#
_symmetry.space_group_name_H-M   'P 1'
#
loop_
_entity.id
_entity.type
_entity.pdbx_description
1 polymer ?
#
loop_
_entity_poly.entity_id
_entity_poly.type
_entity_poly.pdbx_seq_one_letter_code
_entity_poly.pdbx_strand_id
1 'polypeptide(L)'
;MPPPGTGQVWRIGYFAAHNPGFLLRLMGGKVLVFFSSVKPYYSLGHKLLSMLVLWPCYWLAARGARLRQVWLPGRVFLAAVPLLQAAVVMLTVDDYDVRFLAPVLPFVFVLAALGVDDWWRRRGLPESAAGA
;
A
#
# COMPACT_ATOMS: atom_id res chain seq x y z
N MET A 1 11.97 25.00 19.44
CA MET A 1 12.64 25.19 18.14
C MET A 1 14.02 24.55 18.23
N PRO A 2 14.58 23.98 17.14
CA PRO A 2 15.91 23.38 17.20
C PRO A 2 16.97 24.44 17.55
N PRO A 3 18.02 24.09 18.32
CA PRO A 3 19.07 25.03 18.69
C PRO A 3 19.71 25.74 17.49
N PRO A 4 20.17 27.00 17.64
CA PRO A 4 20.93 27.68 16.58
C PRO A 4 22.15 26.85 16.15
N GLY A 5 22.48 26.86 14.85
CA GLY A 5 23.58 26.06 14.31
C GLY A 5 23.28 24.57 14.08
N THR A 6 22.07 24.09 14.40
CA THR A 6 21.69 22.69 14.14
C THR A 6 21.56 22.42 12.64
N GLY A 7 22.32 21.44 12.12
CA GLY A 7 22.23 20.99 10.73
C GLY A 7 20.85 20.44 10.35
N GLN A 8 20.51 20.46 9.06
CA GLN A 8 19.16 20.14 8.55
C GLN A 8 18.64 18.75 8.98
N VAL A 9 19.46 17.70 8.88
CA VAL A 9 19.08 16.34 9.30
C VAL A 9 18.77 16.29 10.80
N TRP A 10 19.56 16.98 11.62
CA TRP A 10 19.32 17.09 13.06
C TRP A 10 18.10 17.92 13.43
N ARG A 11 17.69 18.87 12.58
CA ARG A 11 16.40 19.54 12.78
C ARG A 11 15.23 18.57 12.61
N ILE A 12 15.30 17.64 11.65
CA ILE A 12 14.29 16.60 11.46
C ILE A 12 14.29 15.63 12.64
N GLY A 13 15.47 15.16 13.08
CA GLY A 13 15.59 14.29 14.25
C GLY A 13 15.07 14.96 15.53
N TYR A 14 15.43 16.22 15.75
CA TYR A 14 14.93 17.03 16.87
C TYR A 14 13.40 17.18 16.80
N PHE A 15 12.85 17.49 15.63
CA PHE A 15 11.41 17.60 15.42
C PHE A 15 10.69 16.28 15.73
N ALA A 16 11.22 15.16 15.24
CA ALA A 16 10.67 13.83 15.46
C ALA A 16 10.62 13.46 16.95
N ALA A 17 11.71 13.73 17.68
CA ALA A 17 11.81 13.43 19.11
C ALA A 17 10.84 14.29 19.96
N HIS A 18 10.61 15.55 19.57
CA HIS A 18 9.79 16.48 20.35
C HIS A 18 8.32 16.55 19.89
N ASN A 19 7.99 16.01 18.72
CA ASN A 19 6.63 16.04 18.15
C ASN A 19 6.22 14.68 17.55
N PRO A 20 6.37 13.55 18.28
CA PRO A 20 6.15 12.22 17.72
C PRO A 20 4.70 12.03 17.24
N GLY A 21 3.71 12.55 17.98
CA GLY A 21 2.31 12.47 17.58
C GLY A 21 1.99 13.23 16.28
N PHE A 22 2.58 14.40 16.09
CA PHE A 22 2.43 15.15 14.84
C PHE A 22 3.11 14.42 13.68
N LEU A 23 4.33 13.92 13.91
CA LEU A 23 5.07 13.15 12.92
C LEU A 23 4.28 11.92 12.47
N LEU A 24 3.71 11.16 13.40
CA LEU A 24 2.89 9.98 13.10
C LEU A 24 1.63 10.34 12.30
N ARG A 25 0.96 11.46 12.61
CA ARG A 25 -0.18 11.96 11.83
C ARG A 25 0.23 12.34 10.41
N LEU A 26 1.38 13.00 10.26
CA LEU A 26 1.92 13.36 8.95
C LEU A 26 2.27 12.12 8.12
N MET A 27 3.00 11.17 8.72
CA MET A 27 3.38 9.90 8.10
C MET A 27 2.15 9.09 7.70
N GLY A 28 1.18 8.92 8.60
CA GLY A 28 -0.08 8.22 8.33
C GLY A 28 -0.91 8.91 7.24
N GLY A 29 -0.97 10.24 7.25
CA GLY A 29 -1.63 11.02 6.20
C GLY A 29 -1.01 10.79 4.82
N LYS A 30 0.33 10.76 4.74
CA LYS A 30 1.05 10.44 3.49
C LYS A 30 0.74 9.04 2.99
N VAL A 31 0.79 8.04 3.87
CA VAL A 31 0.46 6.64 3.52
C VAL A 31 -0.99 6.52 3.04
N LEU A 32 -1.93 7.19 3.69
CA LEU A 32 -3.34 7.19 3.29
C LEU A 32 -3.55 7.82 1.91
N VAL A 33 -2.93 8.97 1.66
CA VAL A 33 -2.98 9.67 0.37
C VAL A 33 -2.33 8.82 -0.73
N PHE A 34 -1.20 8.18 -0.43
CA PHE A 34 -0.48 7.29 -1.34
C PHE A 34 -1.35 6.11 -1.80
N PHE A 35 -1.91 5.34 -0.87
CA PHE A 35 -2.75 4.19 -1.21
C PHE A 35 -4.10 4.60 -1.79
N SER A 36 -4.68 5.72 -1.36
CA SER A 36 -5.98 6.14 -1.90
C SER A 36 -5.87 6.83 -3.26
N SER A 37 -4.69 7.34 -3.62
CA SER A 37 -4.49 8.23 -4.77
C SER A 37 -5.44 9.44 -4.76
N VAL A 38 -5.80 9.91 -3.56
CA VAL A 38 -6.77 11.00 -3.37
C VAL A 38 -6.00 12.30 -3.19
N LYS A 39 -6.04 13.15 -4.21
CA LYS A 39 -5.43 14.49 -4.18
C LYS A 39 -6.52 15.57 -4.18
N PRO A 40 -6.33 16.70 -3.48
CA PRO A 40 -7.36 17.76 -3.39
C PRO A 40 -7.83 18.27 -4.75
N TYR A 41 -6.90 18.40 -5.71
CA TYR A 41 -7.13 18.92 -7.06
C TYR A 41 -7.82 17.94 -8.02
N TYR A 42 -8.04 16.67 -7.64
CA TYR A 42 -8.81 15.73 -8.47
C TYR A 42 -10.32 15.98 -8.38
N SER A 43 -11.04 15.70 -9.46
CA SER A 43 -12.50 15.70 -9.47
C SER A 43 -13.06 14.67 -8.49
N LEU A 44 -14.30 14.88 -8.02
CA LEU A 44 -14.96 13.93 -7.13
C LEU A 44 -15.04 12.53 -7.77
N GLY A 45 -15.37 12.43 -9.06
CA GLY A 45 -15.44 11.17 -9.78
C GLY A 45 -14.11 10.42 -9.80
N HIS A 46 -12.99 11.11 -10.01
CA HIS A 46 -11.66 10.47 -9.99
C HIS A 46 -11.31 9.95 -8.59
N LYS A 47 -11.59 10.73 -7.54
CA LYS A 47 -11.37 10.33 -6.15
C LYS A 47 -12.18 9.07 -5.79
N LEU A 48 -13.46 9.04 -6.15
CA LEU A 48 -14.34 7.90 -5.90
C LEU A 48 -13.90 6.66 -6.69
N LEU A 49 -13.54 6.81 -7.97
CA LEU A 49 -13.05 5.70 -8.78
C LEU A 49 -11.77 5.09 -8.16
N SER A 50 -10.80 5.92 -7.79
CA SER A 50 -9.59 5.44 -7.13
C SER A 50 -9.91 4.69 -5.84
N MET A 51 -10.82 5.21 -5.00
CA MET A 51 -11.20 4.51 -3.77
C MET A 51 -11.90 3.16 -4.04
N LEU A 52 -12.88 3.16 -4.94
CA LEU A 52 -13.71 1.98 -5.25
C LEU A 52 -12.94 0.87 -5.97
N VAL A 53 -11.87 1.20 -6.68
CA VAL A 53 -11.02 0.20 -7.33
C VAL A 53 -9.90 -0.25 -6.39
N LEU A 54 -9.14 0.69 -5.82
CA LEU A 54 -7.92 0.36 -5.11
C LEU A 54 -8.18 -0.33 -3.77
N TRP A 55 -9.16 0.11 -2.99
CA TRP A 55 -9.42 -0.48 -1.66
C TRP A 55 -9.85 -1.96 -1.73
N PRO A 56 -10.80 -2.36 -2.61
CA PRO A 56 -11.09 -3.77 -2.82
C PRO A 56 -9.87 -4.57 -3.31
N CYS A 57 -9.06 -4.01 -4.22
CA CYS A 57 -7.83 -4.65 -4.65
C CYS A 57 -6.84 -4.85 -3.51
N TYR A 58 -6.67 -3.88 -2.59
CA TYR A 58 -5.80 -4.05 -1.42
C TYR A 58 -6.33 -5.12 -0.46
N TRP A 59 -7.64 -5.20 -0.26
CA TRP A 59 -8.24 -6.26 0.55
C TRP A 59 -8.00 -7.65 -0.07
N LEU A 60 -8.21 -7.80 -1.38
CA LEU A 60 -7.93 -9.03 -2.11
C LEU A 60 -6.43 -9.37 -2.10
N ALA A 61 -5.56 -8.37 -2.26
CA ALA A 61 -4.12 -8.55 -2.21
C ALA A 61 -3.66 -9.04 -0.83
N ALA A 62 -4.21 -8.48 0.25
CA ALA A 62 -3.93 -8.94 1.60
C ALA A 62 -4.37 -10.39 1.84
N ARG A 63 -5.49 -10.81 1.23
CA ARG A 63 -5.93 -12.21 1.24
C ARG A 63 -4.99 -13.10 0.44
N GLY A 64 -4.64 -12.72 -0.79
CA GLY A 64 -3.71 -13.44 -1.65
C GLY A 64 -2.32 -13.61 -1.02
N ALA A 65 -1.83 -12.57 -0.34
CA ALA A 65 -0.57 -12.59 0.38
C ALA A 65 -0.53 -13.60 1.54
N ARG A 66 -1.69 -14.06 2.03
CA ARG A 66 -1.80 -15.05 3.13
C ARG A 66 -1.94 -16.50 2.62
N LEU A 67 -2.05 -16.73 1.32
CA LEU A 67 -2.24 -18.06 0.75
C LEU A 67 -0.97 -18.90 0.87
N ARG A 68 -1.03 -19.99 1.64
CA ARG A 68 0.12 -20.88 1.89
C ARG A 68 0.52 -21.71 0.68
N GLN A 69 -0.39 -21.94 -0.26
CA GLN A 69 -0.12 -22.66 -1.51
C GLN A 69 0.79 -21.91 -2.49
N VAL A 70 0.98 -20.59 -2.31
CA VAL A 70 1.86 -19.79 -3.17
C VAL A 70 3.25 -19.74 -2.55
N TRP A 71 4.27 -19.91 -3.39
CA TRP A 71 5.68 -19.94 -3.01
C TRP A 71 6.06 -18.73 -2.13
N LEU A 72 6.58 -19.01 -0.93
CA LEU A 72 6.81 -17.99 0.11
C LEU A 72 7.73 -16.84 -0.35
N PRO A 73 8.91 -17.09 -0.97
CA PRO A 73 9.77 -16.02 -1.47
C PRO A 73 9.04 -15.10 -2.46
N GLY A 74 8.26 -15.67 -3.38
CA GLY A 74 7.44 -14.90 -4.32
C GLY A 74 6.42 -14.01 -3.61
N ARG A 75 5.69 -14.55 -2.63
CA ARG A 75 4.72 -13.75 -1.84
C ARG A 75 5.39 -12.63 -1.04
N VAL A 76 6.53 -12.94 -0.41
CA VAL A 76 7.30 -11.95 0.35
C VAL A 76 7.77 -10.84 -0.58
N PHE A 77 8.31 -11.18 -1.75
CA PHE A 77 8.70 -10.19 -2.75
C PHE A 77 7.52 -9.32 -3.19
N LEU A 78 6.38 -9.94 -3.53
CA LEU A 78 5.18 -9.24 -3.97
C LEU A 78 4.60 -8.30 -2.90
N ALA A 79 4.74 -8.62 -1.61
CA ALA A 79 4.26 -7.76 -0.51
C ALA A 79 5.31 -6.72 -0.09
N ALA A 80 6.58 -7.11 -0.01
CA ALA A 80 7.65 -6.28 0.53
C ALA A 80 7.95 -5.07 -0.37
N VAL A 81 7.90 -5.23 -1.70
CA VAL A 81 8.17 -4.12 -2.63
C VAL A 81 7.16 -2.97 -2.45
N PRO A 82 5.82 -3.21 -2.48
CA PRO A 82 4.82 -2.20 -2.12
C PRO A 82 5.01 -1.56 -0.75
N LEU A 83 5.32 -2.37 0.28
CA LEU A 83 5.46 -1.88 1.65
C LEU A 83 6.72 -1.01 1.82
N LEU A 84 7.82 -1.39 1.17
CA LEU A 84 9.04 -0.60 1.15
C LEU A 84 8.81 0.72 0.42
N GLN A 85 8.10 0.70 -0.72
CA GLN A 85 7.75 1.93 -1.42
C GLN A 85 6.88 2.85 -0.56
N ALA A 86 5.89 2.29 0.16
CA ALA A 86 5.07 3.05 1.09
C ALA A 86 5.92 3.65 2.24
N ALA A 87 6.90 2.90 2.75
CA ALA A 87 7.83 3.39 3.78
C ALA A 87 8.72 4.53 3.26
N VAL A 88 9.18 4.47 2.00
CA VAL A 88 9.90 5.56 1.36
C VAL A 88 9.00 6.81 1.29
N VAL A 89 7.81 6.71 0.70
CA VAL A 89 6.86 7.83 0.57
C VAL A 89 6.51 8.44 1.93
N MET A 90 6.32 7.60 2.95
CA MET A 90 6.04 8.04 4.31
C MET A 90 7.15 8.94 4.88
N LEU A 91 8.41 8.67 4.54
CA LEU A 91 9.59 9.38 5.06
C LEU A 91 10.07 10.53 4.16
N THR A 92 9.74 10.52 2.86
CA THR A 92 10.22 11.50 1.88
C THR A 92 9.24 12.64 1.61
N VAL A 93 9.68 13.65 0.85
CA VAL A 93 8.82 14.75 0.37
C VAL A 93 8.00 14.27 -0.82
N ASP A 94 6.68 14.42 -0.72
CA ASP A 94 5.70 14.09 -1.77
C ASP A 94 5.45 15.36 -2.59
N ASP A 95 6.22 15.61 -3.66
CA ASP A 95 5.97 16.76 -4.54
C ASP A 95 5.27 16.35 -5.85
N TYR A 96 5.21 15.05 -6.21
CA TYR A 96 4.61 14.57 -7.48
C TYR A 96 4.21 13.06 -7.43
N ASP A 97 3.48 12.63 -6.39
CA ASP A 97 3.49 11.22 -5.95
C ASP A 97 2.66 10.21 -6.71
N VAL A 98 1.91 10.63 -7.73
CA VAL A 98 1.20 9.69 -8.61
C VAL A 98 2.18 8.68 -9.25
N ARG A 99 3.46 9.08 -9.41
CA ARG A 99 4.54 8.26 -9.95
C ARG A 99 5.00 7.14 -9.03
N PHE A 100 4.83 7.27 -7.71
CA PHE A 100 5.27 6.24 -6.77
C PHE A 100 4.25 5.10 -6.64
N LEU A 101 2.98 5.37 -6.94
CA LEU A 101 1.94 4.35 -6.90
C LEU A 101 2.00 3.44 -8.13
N ALA A 102 2.27 3.98 -9.32
CA ALA A 102 2.25 3.22 -10.57
C ALA A 102 3.16 1.96 -10.55
N PRO A 103 4.40 2.00 -10.05
CA PRO A 103 5.25 0.81 -9.90
C PRO A 103 4.73 -0.22 -8.89
N VAL A 104 3.88 0.19 -7.95
CA VAL A 104 3.34 -0.68 -6.89
C VAL A 104 2.11 -1.47 -7.35
N LEU A 105 1.30 -0.89 -8.25
CA LEU A 105 0.05 -1.50 -8.69
C LEU A 105 0.19 -2.90 -9.29
N PRO A 106 1.20 -3.24 -10.12
CA PRO A 106 1.36 -4.60 -10.64
C PRO A 106 1.44 -5.67 -9.54
N PHE A 107 2.19 -5.39 -8.47
CA PHE A 107 2.33 -6.31 -7.34
C PHE A 107 1.01 -6.51 -6.60
N VAL A 108 0.28 -5.41 -6.39
CA VAL A 108 -1.06 -5.42 -5.77
C VAL A 108 -2.03 -6.22 -6.63
N PHE A 109 -2.05 -6.01 -7.94
CA PHE A 109 -2.96 -6.73 -8.85
C PHE A 109 -2.64 -8.22 -8.94
N VAL A 110 -1.37 -8.62 -8.93
CA VAL A 110 -0.98 -10.05 -8.88
C VAL A 110 -1.48 -10.69 -7.59
N LEU A 111 -1.25 -10.06 -6.42
CA LEU A 111 -1.74 -10.58 -5.15
C LEU A 111 -3.28 -10.59 -5.09
N ALA A 112 -3.94 -9.57 -5.64
CA ALA A 112 -5.39 -9.51 -5.70
C ALA A 112 -5.96 -10.63 -6.56
N ALA A 113 -5.35 -10.91 -7.73
CA ALA A 113 -5.74 -12.01 -8.60
C ALA A 113 -5.64 -13.36 -7.89
N LEU A 114 -4.57 -13.59 -7.10
CA LEU A 114 -4.45 -14.79 -6.27
C LEU A 114 -5.57 -14.89 -5.21
N GLY A 115 -5.91 -13.78 -4.56
CA GLY A 115 -7.00 -13.73 -3.59
C GLY A 115 -8.37 -14.02 -4.20
N VAL A 116 -8.56 -13.58 -5.45
CA VAL A 116 -9.77 -13.83 -6.25
C VAL A 116 -9.84 -15.30 -6.72
N ASP A 117 -8.75 -15.88 -7.22
CA ASP A 117 -8.69 -17.29 -7.63
C ASP A 117 -9.02 -18.23 -6.46
N ASP A 118 -8.43 -18.02 -5.28
CA ASP A 118 -8.77 -18.78 -4.06
C ASP A 118 -10.25 -18.61 -3.68
N TRP A 119 -10.82 -17.41 -3.86
CA TRP A 119 -12.22 -17.18 -3.58
C TRP A 119 -13.15 -17.93 -4.52
N TRP A 120 -12.84 -17.96 -5.82
CA TRP A 120 -13.61 -18.73 -6.80
C TRP A 120 -13.47 -20.23 -6.58
N ARG A 121 -12.26 -20.76 -6.34
CA ARG A 121 -12.06 -22.19 -6.04
C ARG A 121 -12.87 -22.66 -4.83
N ARG A 122 -12.99 -21.84 -3.80
CA ARG A 122 -13.83 -22.15 -2.61
C ARG A 122 -15.33 -22.07 -2.89
N ARG A 123 -15.76 -21.32 -3.90
CA ARG A 123 -17.17 -21.16 -4.28
C ARG A 123 -17.62 -22.12 -5.39
N GLY A 124 -16.69 -22.69 -6.14
CA GLY A 124 -16.98 -23.58 -7.26
C GLY A 124 -16.06 -24.79 -7.31
N LEU A 125 -16.47 -25.87 -6.63
CA LEU A 125 -16.42 -27.26 -7.10
C LEU A 125 -17.47 -28.07 -6.31
N PRO A 126 -18.64 -28.41 -6.87
CA PRO A 126 -19.32 -29.64 -6.49
C PRO A 126 -18.43 -30.84 -6.85
N GLU A 127 -18.36 -31.84 -5.97
CA GLU A 127 -17.49 -33.02 -5.98
C GLU A 127 -17.62 -33.98 -7.20
N SER A 128 -18.27 -33.59 -8.30
CA SER A 128 -18.64 -34.53 -9.37
C SER A 128 -17.54 -34.83 -10.41
N ALA A 129 -16.26 -34.66 -10.08
CA ALA A 129 -15.15 -34.96 -11.02
C ALA A 129 -13.97 -35.72 -10.39
N ALA A 130 -14.18 -36.41 -9.26
CA ALA A 130 -13.20 -37.33 -8.67
C ALA A 130 -13.59 -38.81 -8.87
N GLY A 131 -14.31 -39.11 -9.95
CA GLY A 131 -14.68 -40.45 -10.35
C GLY A 131 -14.54 -40.63 -11.86
N ALA A 132 -13.32 -40.92 -12.30
CA ALA A 132 -12.99 -41.66 -13.53
C ALA A 132 -11.53 -42.06 -13.48
#